data_AF-A0A162DZG3-F1
#
_entry.id   AF-A0A162DZG3-F1
#
_cell.length_a   1.000
_cell.length_b   1.000
_cell.length_c   1.000
_cell.angle_alpha   90.00
_cell.angle_beta   90.00
_cell.angle_gamma   90.00
#
_symmetry.space_group_name_H-M   'P 1'
#
loop_
_entity.id
_entity.type
_entity.pdbx_description
1 polymer ?
#
loop_
_entity_poly.entity_id
_entity_poly.type
_entity_poly.pdbx_seq_one_letter_code
_entity_poly.pdbx_strand_id
1 'polypeptide(L)'
;MPQRFPRRRGHQRMNSRRAGRTGSLFASHARVYQALSREAAAFHAQFMQALSTAAGSYAAAEAANASPLQTVVQDLLGVINAPTNALLGRPLIGDGANGTAANPNGGAGRLLFGNGGNGFSQAANPGVPSGAGGPRG
;
A
#
# COMPACT_ATOMS: atom_id res chain seq x y z
N MET A 1 23.41 -77.08 -32.69
CA MET A 1 23.77 -76.00 -31.75
C MET A 1 25.09 -75.38 -32.23
N PRO A 2 25.34 -74.06 -32.31
CA PRO A 2 24.47 -72.87 -32.25
C PRO A 2 24.67 -71.87 -33.43
N GLN A 3 23.64 -71.13 -33.86
CA GLN A 3 23.78 -70.02 -34.81
C GLN A 3 24.11 -68.70 -34.08
N ARG A 4 25.16 -68.00 -34.54
CA ARG A 4 25.66 -66.73 -33.98
C ARG A 4 25.20 -65.57 -34.88
N PHE A 5 24.29 -64.73 -34.40
CA PHE A 5 24.01 -63.41 -34.99
C PHE A 5 24.55 -62.32 -34.06
N PRO A 6 25.30 -61.32 -34.58
CA PRO A 6 24.81 -59.95 -34.41
C PRO A 6 25.22 -59.01 -35.56
N ARG A 7 24.23 -58.44 -36.26
CA ARG A 7 24.40 -57.19 -37.05
C ARG A 7 23.32 -56.19 -36.65
N ARG A 8 23.47 -55.52 -35.49
CA ARG A 8 22.60 -54.39 -35.08
C ARG A 8 23.31 -53.18 -34.44
N ARG A 9 24.64 -53.15 -34.35
CA ARG A 9 25.38 -52.05 -33.69
C ARG A 9 25.53 -50.77 -34.54
N GLY A 10 25.39 -50.84 -35.87
CA GLY A 10 25.54 -49.68 -36.76
C GLY A 10 24.35 -48.70 -36.73
N HIS A 11 23.12 -49.22 -36.73
CA HIS A 11 21.91 -48.40 -36.80
C HIS A 11 21.61 -47.61 -35.50
N GLN A 12 21.93 -48.17 -34.33
CA GLN A 12 21.73 -47.46 -33.04
C GLN A 12 22.68 -46.27 -32.85
N ARG A 13 23.88 -46.31 -33.44
CA ARG A 13 24.85 -45.20 -33.37
C ARG A 13 24.43 -44.00 -34.22
N MET A 14 23.76 -44.23 -35.35
CA MET A 14 23.27 -43.13 -36.21
C MET A 14 22.00 -42.47 -35.64
N ASN A 15 21.09 -43.23 -35.03
CA ASN A 15 19.91 -42.66 -34.36
C ASN A 15 20.28 -41.85 -33.11
N SER A 16 21.24 -42.31 -32.30
CA SER A 16 21.71 -41.54 -31.12
C SER A 16 22.40 -40.22 -31.50
N ARG A 17 23.10 -40.18 -32.65
CA ARG A 17 23.72 -38.95 -33.16
C ARG A 17 22.69 -37.92 -33.64
N ARG A 18 21.56 -38.36 -34.20
CA ARG A 18 20.47 -37.47 -34.60
C ARG A 18 19.71 -36.92 -33.39
N ALA A 19 19.38 -37.77 -32.42
CA ALA A 19 18.73 -37.37 -31.17
C ALA A 19 19.62 -36.45 -30.30
N GLY A 20 20.94 -36.68 -30.28
CA GLY A 20 21.88 -35.79 -29.59
C GLY A 20 21.97 -34.39 -30.22
N ARG A 21 21.82 -34.28 -31.55
CA ARG A 21 21.84 -32.98 -32.26
C ARG A 21 20.57 -32.17 -32.07
N THR A 22 19.40 -32.81 -31.99
CA THR A 22 18.16 -32.10 -31.64
C THR A 22 18.23 -31.59 -30.21
N GLY A 23 18.66 -32.43 -29.26
CA GLY A 23 18.83 -32.04 -27.86
C GLY A 23 19.80 -30.87 -27.64
N SER A 24 20.93 -30.83 -28.36
CA SER A 24 21.90 -29.73 -28.22
C SER A 24 21.39 -28.39 -28.74
N LEU A 25 20.57 -28.39 -29.81
CA LEU A 25 19.90 -27.19 -30.32
C LEU A 25 18.89 -26.64 -29.31
N PHE A 26 18.03 -27.49 -28.74
CA PHE A 26 17.09 -27.08 -27.69
C PHE A 26 17.81 -26.54 -26.45
N ALA A 27 18.89 -27.20 -26.01
CA ALA A 27 19.69 -26.74 -24.88
C ALA A 27 20.41 -25.40 -25.15
N SER A 28 20.80 -25.13 -26.39
CA SER A 28 21.32 -23.80 -26.78
C SER A 28 20.23 -22.74 -26.70
N HIS A 29 19.03 -23.05 -27.22
CA HIS A 29 17.89 -22.13 -27.21
C HIS A 29 17.42 -21.80 -25.79
N ALA A 30 17.32 -22.81 -24.92
CA ALA A 30 16.96 -22.65 -23.52
C ALA A 30 17.95 -21.75 -22.76
N ARG A 31 19.26 -21.81 -23.08
CA ARG A 31 20.28 -20.93 -22.48
C ARG A 31 20.09 -19.47 -22.88
N VAL A 32 19.72 -19.21 -24.14
CA VAL A 32 19.40 -17.85 -24.61
C VAL A 32 18.15 -17.33 -23.92
N TYR A 33 17.10 -18.14 -23.83
CA TYR A 33 15.89 -17.78 -23.08
C TYR A 33 16.20 -17.48 -21.61
N GLN A 34 16.98 -18.31 -20.93
CA GLN A 34 17.38 -18.09 -19.54
C GLN A 34 18.17 -16.79 -19.35
N ALA A 35 19.09 -16.48 -20.27
CA ALA A 35 19.82 -15.22 -20.24
C ALA A 35 18.89 -14.01 -20.40
N LEU A 36 17.99 -14.06 -21.40
CA LEU A 36 17.00 -13.02 -21.65
C LEU A 36 16.03 -12.85 -20.47
N SER A 37 15.57 -13.95 -19.86
CA SER A 37 14.69 -13.90 -18.70
C SER A 37 15.36 -13.28 -17.47
N ARG A 38 16.66 -13.48 -17.28
CA ARG A 38 17.41 -12.82 -16.20
C ARG A 38 17.50 -11.32 -16.41
N GLU A 39 17.75 -10.88 -17.64
CA GLU A 39 17.79 -9.47 -18.00
C GLU A 39 16.41 -8.81 -17.87
N ALA A 40 15.36 -9.48 -18.33
CA ALA A 40 13.98 -9.05 -18.17
C ALA A 40 13.57 -8.94 -16.68
N ALA A 41 14.00 -9.89 -15.84
CA ALA A 41 13.75 -9.83 -14.40
C ALA A 41 14.45 -8.64 -13.74
N ALA A 42 15.69 -8.33 -14.14
CA ALA A 42 16.42 -7.16 -13.64
C ALA A 42 15.73 -5.85 -14.07
N PHE A 43 15.30 -5.74 -15.32
CA PHE A 43 14.51 -4.61 -15.80
C PHE A 43 13.20 -4.46 -15.03
N HIS A 44 12.48 -5.56 -14.82
CA HIS A 44 11.22 -5.54 -14.07
C HIS A 44 11.43 -5.07 -12.64
N ALA A 45 12.49 -5.53 -11.96
CA ALA A 45 12.83 -5.07 -10.62
C ALA A 45 13.11 -3.55 -10.59
N GLN A 46 13.89 -3.05 -11.55
CA GLN A 46 14.17 -1.61 -11.68
C GLN A 46 12.91 -0.79 -11.97
N PHE A 47 12.02 -1.31 -12.82
CA PHE A 47 10.74 -0.69 -13.12
C PHE A 47 9.86 -0.58 -11.86
N MET A 48 9.74 -1.66 -11.09
CA MET A 48 8.95 -1.65 -9.85
C MET A 48 9.54 -0.72 -8.79
N GLN A 49 10.87 -0.65 -8.68
CA GLN A 49 11.55 0.29 -7.80
C GLN A 49 11.26 1.75 -8.18
N ALA A 50 11.35 2.09 -9.47
CA ALA A 50 11.06 3.42 -9.97
C ALA A 50 9.58 3.79 -9.77
N LEU A 51 8.67 2.85 -10.06
CA LEU A 51 7.23 3.03 -9.87
C LEU A 51 6.88 3.28 -8.38
N SER A 52 7.47 2.51 -7.47
CA SER A 52 7.27 2.69 -6.02
C SER A 52 7.78 4.05 -5.55
N THR A 53 8.93 4.49 -6.08
CA THR A 53 9.51 5.80 -5.75
C THR A 53 8.63 6.94 -6.25
N ALA A 54 8.10 6.84 -7.47
CA ALA A 54 7.19 7.82 -8.04
C ALA A 54 5.86 7.87 -7.27
N ALA A 55 5.28 6.72 -6.90
CA ALA A 55 4.09 6.68 -6.07
C ALA A 55 4.32 7.35 -4.70
N GLY A 56 5.49 7.11 -4.09
CA GLY A 56 5.91 7.76 -2.85
C GLY A 56 6.04 9.28 -2.98
N SER A 57 6.55 9.80 -4.10
CA SER A 57 6.68 11.25 -4.30
C SER A 57 5.33 11.95 -4.48
N TYR A 58 4.37 11.33 -5.17
CA TYR A 58 3.00 11.86 -5.26
C TYR A 58 2.31 11.87 -3.90
N ALA A 59 2.38 10.78 -3.13
CA ALA A 59 1.82 10.73 -1.79
C ALA A 59 2.48 11.76 -0.84
N ALA A 60 3.80 11.94 -0.94
CA ALA A 60 4.51 12.95 -0.18
C ALA A 60 4.09 14.38 -0.58
N ALA A 61 3.87 14.64 -1.87
CA ALA A 61 3.37 15.93 -2.35
C ALA A 61 1.95 16.23 -1.85
N GLU A 62 1.06 15.23 -1.84
CA GLU A 62 -0.28 15.36 -1.24
C GLU A 62 -0.18 15.67 0.25
N ALA A 63 0.65 14.93 1.00
CA ALA A 63 0.84 15.16 2.44
C ALA A 63 1.44 16.54 2.74
N ALA A 64 2.44 16.96 1.94
CA ALA A 64 3.11 18.25 2.08
C ALA A 64 2.17 19.43 1.80
N ASN A 65 1.16 19.27 0.95
CA ASN A 65 0.18 20.31 0.68
C ASN A 65 -1.05 20.23 1.60
N ALA A 66 -1.45 19.03 2.03
CA ALA A 66 -2.60 18.84 2.91
C ALA A 66 -2.38 19.43 4.30
N SER A 67 -1.20 19.23 4.90
CA SER A 67 -0.91 19.73 6.26
C SER A 67 -0.95 21.26 6.36
N PRO A 68 -0.29 22.04 5.49
CA PRO A 68 -0.37 23.51 5.52
C PRO A 68 -1.79 24.03 5.30
N LEU A 69 -2.54 23.46 4.36
CA LEU A 69 -3.92 23.87 4.10
C LEU A 69 -4.83 23.59 5.30
N GLN A 70 -4.65 22.44 5.97
CA GLN A 70 -5.36 22.14 7.21
C GLN A 70 -5.03 23.17 8.29
N THR A 71 -3.76 23.52 8.49
CA THR A 71 -3.37 24.56 9.46
C THR A 71 -4.04 25.90 9.16
N VAL A 72 -4.03 26.35 7.90
CA VAL A 72 -4.70 27.60 7.50
C VAL A 72 -6.20 27.56 7.80
N VAL A 73 -6.88 26.45 7.51
CA VAL A 73 -8.31 26.30 7.83
C VAL A 73 -8.53 26.37 9.34
N GLN A 74 -7.71 25.71 10.15
CA GLN A 74 -7.83 25.73 11.61
C GLN A 74 -7.59 27.13 12.20
N ASP A 75 -6.62 27.87 11.67
CA ASP A 75 -6.34 29.25 12.08
C ASP A 75 -7.53 30.17 11.76
N LEU A 76 -8.09 30.04 10.56
CA LEU A 76 -9.29 30.79 10.15
C LEU A 76 -10.49 30.45 11.02
N LEU A 77 -10.73 29.17 11.29
CA LEU A 77 -11.77 28.75 12.24
C LEU A 77 -11.51 29.33 13.63
N GLY A 78 -10.25 29.37 14.07
CA GLY A 78 -9.85 30.00 15.34
C GLY A 78 -10.22 31.48 15.40
N VAL A 79 -9.93 32.24 14.36
CA VAL A 79 -10.29 33.68 14.26
C VAL A 79 -11.81 33.88 14.26
N ILE A 80 -12.55 33.11 13.47
CA ILE A 80 -14.02 33.18 13.41
C ILE A 80 -14.64 32.81 14.76
N ASN A 81 -14.05 31.83 15.44
CA ASN A 81 -14.54 31.32 16.70
C ASN A 81 -14.13 32.16 17.92
N ALA A 82 -13.08 32.98 17.82
CA ALA A 82 -12.52 33.72 18.94
C ALA A 82 -13.55 34.60 19.67
N PRO A 83 -14.40 35.40 18.99
CA PRO A 83 -15.40 36.22 19.67
C PRO A 83 -16.40 35.37 20.47
N THR A 84 -16.90 34.30 19.88
CA THR A 84 -17.87 33.41 20.54
C THR A 84 -17.27 32.58 21.65
N ASN A 85 -16.01 32.16 21.51
CA ASN A 85 -15.31 31.46 22.56
C ASN A 85 -15.04 32.38 23.76
N ALA A 86 -14.71 33.66 23.50
CA ALA A 86 -14.51 34.66 24.55
C ALA A 86 -15.82 35.04 25.25
N LEU A 87 -16.94 35.13 24.52
CA LEU A 87 -18.22 35.58 25.06
C LEU A 87 -19.07 34.46 25.65
N LEU A 88 -19.02 33.26 25.07
CA LEU A 88 -19.93 32.15 25.37
C LEU A 88 -19.20 30.89 25.86
N GLY A 89 -17.86 30.92 25.94
CA GLY A 89 -17.04 29.77 26.33
C GLY A 89 -17.14 28.58 25.37
N ARG A 90 -17.78 28.79 24.21
CA ARG A 90 -18.03 27.77 23.20
C ARG A 90 -17.78 28.37 21.83
N PRO A 91 -17.03 27.67 20.96
CA PRO A 91 -16.75 28.22 19.64
C PRO A 91 -17.96 28.05 18.70
N LEU A 92 -18.08 28.93 17.71
CA LEU A 92 -19.25 29.09 16.83
C LEU A 92 -19.43 27.94 15.83
N ILE A 93 -18.34 27.55 15.16
CA ILE A 93 -18.34 26.63 14.03
C ILE A 93 -17.22 25.57 14.14
N GLY A 94 -17.48 24.39 13.57
CA GLY A 94 -16.59 23.23 13.52
C GLY A 94 -17.11 22.02 14.29
N ASP A 95 -16.46 20.87 14.11
CA ASP A 95 -16.86 19.65 14.81
C ASP A 95 -16.41 19.65 16.28
N GLY A 96 -17.08 18.82 17.09
CA GLY A 96 -16.69 18.52 18.46
C GLY A 96 -15.38 17.73 18.52
N ALA A 97 -14.64 17.88 19.62
CA ALA A 97 -13.40 17.12 19.81
C ALA A 97 -13.69 15.62 19.93
N ASN A 98 -12.93 14.78 19.23
CA ASN A 98 -13.06 13.33 19.36
C ASN A 98 -12.64 12.87 20.76
N GLY A 99 -13.30 11.83 21.26
CA GLY A 99 -12.93 11.15 22.49
C GLY A 99 -11.53 10.54 22.39
N THR A 100 -10.81 10.59 23.50
CA THR A 100 -9.47 10.02 23.66
C THR A 100 -9.50 8.88 24.67
N ALA A 101 -8.42 8.11 24.79
CA ALA A 101 -8.34 7.09 25.81
C ALA A 101 -8.50 7.66 27.25
N ALA A 102 -8.07 8.91 27.49
CA ALA A 102 -8.21 9.56 28.79
C ALA A 102 -9.61 10.17 29.02
N ASN A 103 -10.28 10.60 27.96
CA ASN A 103 -11.66 11.09 28.00
C ASN A 103 -12.45 10.45 26.84
N PRO A 104 -13.06 9.28 27.07
CA PRO A 104 -13.56 8.44 25.98
C PRO A 104 -14.75 9.03 25.23
N ASN A 105 -15.52 9.93 25.85
CA ASN A 105 -16.67 10.53 25.18
C ASN A 105 -16.27 11.64 24.20
N GLY A 106 -16.94 11.69 23.06
CA GLY A 106 -16.81 12.80 22.11
C GLY A 106 -17.40 14.09 22.67
N GLY A 107 -16.71 15.21 22.44
CA GLY A 107 -17.18 16.54 22.78
C GLY A 107 -18.37 16.97 21.91
N ALA A 108 -19.20 17.88 22.43
CA ALA A 108 -20.31 18.44 21.67
C ALA A 108 -19.83 19.25 20.46
N GLY A 109 -20.67 19.29 19.42
CA GLY A 109 -20.54 20.22 18.30
C GLY A 109 -20.57 21.69 18.76
N ARG A 110 -20.11 22.54 17.85
CA ARG A 110 -20.03 24.00 18.04
C ARG A 110 -21.42 24.63 17.96
N LEU A 111 -21.55 25.93 18.23
CA LEU A 111 -22.86 26.56 18.47
C LEU A 111 -23.81 26.60 17.27
N LEU A 112 -23.30 26.75 16.05
CA LEU A 112 -24.15 26.93 14.86
C LEU A 112 -24.00 25.81 13.84
N PHE A 113 -22.78 25.32 13.64
CA PHE A 113 -22.50 24.31 12.63
C PHE A 113 -21.38 23.40 13.12
N GLY A 114 -21.68 22.10 13.19
CA GLY A 114 -20.70 21.10 13.58
C GLY A 114 -21.33 19.78 13.99
N ASN A 115 -20.68 18.68 13.60
CA ASN A 115 -21.00 17.38 14.18
C ASN A 115 -20.47 17.32 15.62
N GLY A 116 -21.07 16.45 16.44
CA GLY A 116 -20.41 16.04 17.68
C GLY A 116 -19.17 15.22 17.37
N GLY A 117 -18.19 15.27 18.27
CA GLY A 117 -16.99 14.46 18.17
C GLY A 117 -17.32 12.97 18.26
N ASN A 118 -16.53 12.15 17.57
CA ASN A 118 -16.67 10.70 17.68
C ASN A 118 -16.27 10.25 19.10
N GLY A 119 -16.95 9.24 19.62
CA GLY A 119 -16.49 8.56 20.83
C GLY A 119 -15.21 7.74 20.58
N PHE A 120 -14.40 7.56 21.62
CA PHE A 120 -13.23 6.69 21.56
C PHE A 120 -13.65 5.24 21.32
N SER A 121 -12.97 4.55 20.40
CA SER A 121 -13.23 3.15 20.10
C SER A 121 -12.08 2.26 20.58
N GLN A 122 -12.42 1.22 21.34
CA GLN A 122 -11.46 0.30 21.98
C GLN A 122 -10.59 -0.49 20.98
N ALA A 123 -10.98 -0.58 19.70
CA ALA A 123 -10.14 -1.17 18.65
C ALA A 123 -8.76 -0.47 18.52
N ALA A 124 -8.65 0.78 18.96
CA ALA A 124 -7.41 1.55 18.96
C ALA A 124 -6.53 1.30 20.20
N ASN A 125 -7.06 0.79 21.32
CA ASN A 125 -6.28 0.45 22.52
C ASN A 125 -7.04 -0.51 23.48
N PRO A 126 -6.60 -1.78 23.67
CA PRO A 126 -7.26 -2.74 24.56
C PRO A 126 -7.20 -2.31 26.03
N GLY A 127 -8.34 -2.36 26.74
CA GLY A 127 -8.41 -2.11 28.19
C GLY A 127 -8.99 -0.75 28.61
N VAL A 128 -9.30 0.13 27.66
CA VAL A 128 -9.97 1.41 27.93
C VAL A 128 -11.45 1.33 27.51
N PRO A 129 -12.42 1.85 28.28
CA PRO A 129 -13.82 1.87 27.88
C PRO A 129 -14.04 2.65 26.58
N SER A 130 -14.86 2.12 25.67
CA SER A 130 -15.36 2.89 24.53
C SER A 130 -16.26 4.02 25.02
N GLY A 131 -16.24 5.17 24.33
CA GLY A 131 -17.10 6.30 24.68
C GLY A 131 -18.18 6.58 23.66
N ALA A 132 -19.19 7.33 24.08
CA ALA A 132 -20.28 7.76 23.22
C ALA A 132 -19.85 8.93 22.31
N GLY A 133 -20.53 9.07 21.18
CA GLY A 133 -20.39 10.26 20.33
C GLY A 133 -21.02 11.50 20.98
N GLY A 134 -20.49 12.67 20.67
CA GLY A 134 -21.02 13.95 21.12
C GLY A 134 -22.30 14.35 20.38
N PRO A 135 -23.14 15.23 20.98
CA PRO A 135 -24.28 15.81 20.28
C PRO A 135 -23.84 16.78 19.18
N ARG A 136 -24.64 16.88 18.10
CA ARG A 136 -24.46 17.89 17.03
C ARG A 136 -24.89 19.28 17.50
N GLY A 137 -24.30 20.30 16.87
CA GLY A 137 -24.65 21.72 17.04
C GLY A 137 -25.59 22.21 15.97
#